data_AF-A0A536XQ42-F1
#
_entry.id   AF-A0A536XQ42-F1
#
_cell.length_a   1.000
_cell.length_b   1.000
_cell.length_c   1.000
_cell.angle_alpha   90.00
_cell.angle_beta   90.00
_cell.angle_gamma   90.00
#
_symmetry.space_group_name_H-M   'P 1'
#
loop_
_entity.id
_entity.type
_entity.pdbx_description
1 polymer ?
#
loop_
_entity_poly.entity_id
_entity_poly.type
_entity_poly.pdbx_seq_one_letter_code
_entity_poly.pdbx_strand_id
1 'polypeptide(L)'
;MSPTTQGLMVLVVTLAMLLSGTPVAFGLGAISIVFIMIFQGFGALHVVAETFYAGLNDFTLVSIPMFVMMGAAIGSSPAGK
;
A
#
# COMPACT_ATOMS: atom_id res chain seq x y z
N MET A 1 -4.24 27.50 3.52
CA MET A 1 -2.75 27.57 3.51
C MET A 1 -2.29 27.55 2.06
N SER A 2 -1.13 28.12 1.74
CA SER A 2 -0.61 28.00 0.37
C SER A 2 -0.18 26.54 0.09
N PRO A 3 -0.27 26.07 -1.17
CA PRO A 3 0.15 24.71 -1.54
C PRO A 3 1.60 24.41 -1.15
N THR A 4 2.49 25.40 -1.25
CA THR A 4 3.90 25.29 -0.86
C THR A 4 4.07 24.97 0.61
N THR A 5 3.30 25.63 1.50
CA THR A 5 3.38 25.39 2.94
C THR A 5 2.86 23.99 3.31
N GLN A 6 1.81 23.53 2.65
CA GLN A 6 1.29 22.16 2.85
C GLN A 6 2.31 21.11 2.39
N GLY A 7 2.88 21.27 1.19
CA GLY A 7 3.88 20.35 0.66
C GLY A 7 5.13 20.27 1.56
N LEU A 8 5.59 21.41 2.08
CA LEU A 8 6.76 21.45 2.97
C LEU A 8 6.49 20.77 4.31
N MET A 9 5.29 20.91 4.88
CA MET A 9 4.88 20.16 6.07
C MET A 9 4.85 18.66 5.82
N VAL A 10 4.24 18.20 4.72
CA VAL A 10 4.19 16.78 4.37
C VAL A 10 5.61 16.22 4.21
N LEU A 11 6.48 16.95 3.52
CA LEU A 11 7.88 16.55 3.30
C LEU A 11 8.63 16.36 4.62
N VAL A 12 8.61 17.37 5.49
CA VAL A 12 9.37 17.35 6.75
C VAL A 12 8.89 16.23 7.67
N VAL A 13 7.57 16.08 7.81
CA VAL A 13 6.97 15.03 8.66
C VAL A 13 7.25 13.64 8.09
N THR A 14 7.18 13.47 6.77
CA THR A 14 7.48 12.18 6.12
C THR A 14 8.93 11.79 6.29
N LEU A 15 9.86 12.73 6.11
CA LEU A 15 11.28 12.49 6.35
C LEU A 15 11.55 12.11 7.80
N ALA A 16 10.96 12.82 8.76
CA ALA A 16 11.11 12.50 10.18
C ALA A 16 10.63 11.07 10.50
N MET A 17 9.48 10.65 9.93
CA MET A 17 8.97 9.29 10.12
C MET A 17 9.86 8.24 9.46
N LEU A 18 10.36 8.47 8.24
CA LEU A 18 11.26 7.52 7.59
C LEU A 18 12.60 7.38 8.33
N LEU A 19 13.10 8.48 8.91
CA LEU A 19 14.32 8.48 9.72
C LEU A 19 14.13 7.84 11.10
N SER A 20 12.90 7.63 11.57
CA SER A 20 12.61 6.98 12.86
C SER A 20 12.91 5.47 12.88
N GLY A 21 13.17 4.86 11.72
CA GLY A 21 13.37 3.41 11.60
C GLY A 21 12.08 2.59 11.61
N THR A 22 10.90 3.23 11.55
CA THR A 22 9.63 2.52 11.39
C THR A 22 9.57 1.82 10.02
N PRO A 23 8.88 0.66 9.91
CA PRO A 23 8.75 -0.01 8.62
C PRO A 23 8.05 0.91 7.62
N VAL A 24 8.68 1.12 6.47
CA VAL A 24 8.32 2.15 5.47
C VAL A 24 6.85 2.06 5.07
N ALA A 25 6.34 0.85 4.82
CA ALA A 25 4.96 0.63 4.40
C ALA A 25 3.94 1.17 5.43
N PHE A 26 4.14 0.87 6.72
CA PHE A 26 3.23 1.32 7.77
C PHE A 26 3.40 2.82 8.07
N GLY A 27 4.64 3.33 8.04
CA GLY A 27 4.92 4.74 8.27
C GLY A 27 4.28 5.65 7.22
N LEU A 28 4.48 5.32 5.93
CA LEU A 28 3.89 6.09 4.83
C LEU A 28 2.36 5.95 4.79
N GLY A 29 1.83 4.76 5.09
CA GLY A 29 0.38 4.54 5.18
C GLY A 29 -0.28 5.36 6.30
N ALA A 30 0.33 5.43 7.48
CA ALA A 30 -0.19 6.24 8.58
C ALA A 30 -0.13 7.74 8.25
N ILE A 31 1.00 8.22 7.72
CA ILE A 31 1.17 9.62 7.34
C ILE A 31 0.18 10.05 6.26
N SER A 32 -0.05 9.20 5.25
CA SER A 32 -0.98 9.54 4.16
C SER A 32 -2.41 9.73 4.68
N ILE A 33 -2.89 8.84 5.56
CA ILE A 33 -4.21 8.95 6.19
C ILE A 33 -4.30 10.22 7.03
N VAL A 34 -3.29 10.51 7.85
CA VAL A 34 -3.26 11.72 8.70
C VAL A 34 -3.34 13.00 7.85
N PHE A 35 -2.57 13.11 6.78
CA PHE A 35 -2.59 14.33 5.95
C PHE A 35 -3.83 14.44 5.06
N ILE A 36 -4.39 13.33 4.57
CA ILE A 36 -5.71 13.34 3.92
C ILE A 36 -6.75 13.89 4.89
N MET A 37 -6.75 13.43 6.14
CA MET A 37 -7.68 13.89 7.17
C MET A 37 -7.52 15.37 7.51
N ILE A 38 -6.28 15.85 7.65
CA ILE A 38 -6.00 17.24 8.03
C ILE A 38 -6.31 18.21 6.87
N PHE A 39 -5.99 17.86 5.62
CA PHE A 39 -6.07 18.78 4.49
C PHE A 39 -7.32 18.61 3.62
N GLN A 40 -7.85 17.40 3.50
CA GLN A 40 -9.03 17.10 2.66
C GLN A 40 -10.28 16.76 3.50
N GLY A 41 -10.11 16.44 4.79
CA GLY A 41 -11.21 16.13 5.71
C GLY A 41 -11.70 14.68 5.64
N PHE A 42 -12.68 14.34 6.50
CA PHE A 42 -13.22 12.98 6.63
C PHE A 42 -13.83 12.42 5.33
N GLY A 43 -14.40 13.28 4.48
CA GLY A 43 -15.00 12.85 3.21
C GLY A 43 -14.00 12.24 2.23
N ALA A 44 -12.71 12.56 2.36
CA ALA A 44 -11.65 12.07 1.49
C ALA A 44 -11.11 10.68 1.90
N LEU A 45 -11.61 10.08 2.98
CA LEU A 45 -11.19 8.73 3.40
C LEU A 45 -11.53 7.64 2.37
N HIS A 46 -12.49 7.87 1.48
CA HIS A 46 -12.79 6.95 0.38
C HIS A 46 -11.55 6.67 -0.51
N VAL A 47 -10.66 7.65 -0.67
CA VAL A 47 -9.41 7.50 -1.44
C VAL A 47 -8.53 6.38 -0.88
N VAL A 48 -8.51 6.22 0.44
CA VAL A 48 -7.76 5.14 1.10
C VAL A 48 -8.33 3.78 0.71
N ALA A 49 -9.66 3.64 0.73
CA ALA A 49 -10.34 2.41 0.36
C ALA A 49 -10.14 2.07 -1.13
N GLU A 50 -10.28 3.07 -2.02
CA GLU A 50 -10.06 2.91 -3.46
C GLU A 50 -8.61 2.48 -3.77
N THR A 51 -7.63 3.12 -3.12
CA THR A 51 -6.22 2.78 -3.30
C THR A 51 -5.91 1.37 -2.82
N PHE A 52 -6.45 0.97 -1.66
CA PHE A 52 -6.29 -0.39 -1.14
C PHE A 52 -6.92 -1.43 -2.05
N TYR A 53 -8.17 -1.19 -2.49
CA TYR A 53 -8.89 -2.09 -3.37
C TYR A 53 -8.20 -2.23 -4.74
N ALA A 54 -7.72 -1.13 -5.31
CA ALA A 54 -6.93 -1.16 -6.53
C ALA A 54 -5.63 -1.97 -6.36
N GLY A 55 -5.00 -1.91 -5.18
CA GLY A 55 -3.82 -2.71 -4.85
C GLY A 55 -4.08 -4.22 -4.77
N LEU A 56 -5.32 -4.66 -4.60
CA LEU A 56 -5.68 -6.09 -4.66
C LEU A 56 -5.65 -6.63 -6.09
N ASN A 57 -5.73 -5.76 -7.10
CA ASN A 57 -5.54 -6.11 -8.50
C ASN A 57 -4.05 -6.24 -8.88
N ASP A 58 -3.22 -6.69 -7.93
CA ASP A 58 -1.82 -6.98 -8.18
C ASP A 58 -1.69 -8.40 -8.74
N PHE A 59 -1.07 -8.53 -9.92
CA PHE A 59 -0.85 -9.82 -10.58
C PHE A 59 -0.08 -10.80 -9.70
N THR A 60 0.80 -10.33 -8.82
CA THR A 60 1.54 -11.17 -7.87
C THR A 60 0.58 -11.79 -6.87
N LEU A 61 -0.31 -11.00 -6.27
CA LEU A 61 -1.32 -11.50 -5.32
C LEU A 61 -2.28 -12.50 -5.99
N VAL A 62 -2.68 -12.23 -7.24
CA VAL A 62 -3.56 -13.12 -8.01
C VAL A 62 -2.82 -14.36 -8.52
N SER A 63 -1.51 -14.26 -8.80
CA SER A 63 -0.72 -15.38 -9.33
C SER A 63 -0.22 -16.35 -8.26
N ILE A 64 -0.14 -15.96 -6.98
CA ILE A 64 0.25 -16.88 -5.89
C ILE A 64 -0.64 -18.14 -5.86
N PRO A 65 -1.99 -18.04 -5.79
CA PRO A 65 -2.86 -19.22 -5.84
C PRO A 65 -2.68 -20.03 -7.12
N MET A 66 -2.50 -19.38 -8.26
CA MET A 66 -2.33 -20.05 -9.56
C MET A 66 -1.02 -20.84 -9.62
N PHE A 67 0.07 -20.28 -9.10
CA PHE A 67 1.37 -20.96 -9.00
C PHE A 67 1.29 -22.17 -8.08
N VAL A 68 0.62 -22.03 -6.92
CA VAL A 68 0.41 -23.13 -5.96
C VAL A 68 -0.43 -24.24 -6.59
N MET A 69 -1.52 -23.90 -7.29
CA MET A 69 -2.38 -24.85 -7.99
C MET A 69 -1.61 -25.61 -9.08
N MET A 70 -0.83 -24.90 -9.89
CA MET A 70 -0.02 -25.52 -10.94
C MET A 70 1.05 -26.44 -10.36
N GLY A 71 1.76 -26.02 -9.30
CA GLY A 71 2.74 -26.86 -8.61
C GLY A 71 2.12 -28.14 -8.05
N ALA A 72 0.95 -28.03 -7.42
CA ALA A 72 0.20 -29.17 -6.92
C ALA A 72 -0.26 -30.11 -8.05
N ALA A 73 -0.78 -29.54 -9.15
CA ALA A 73 -1.24 -30.30 -10.31
C ALA A 73 -0.09 -31.09 -10.95
N ILE A 74 1.08 -30.48 -11.15
CA ILE A 74 2.27 -31.15 -11.70
C ILE A 74 2.73 -32.28 -10.77
N GLY A 75 2.83 -32.03 -9.46
CA GLY A 75 3.21 -33.03 -8.47
C GLY A 75 2.26 -34.22 -8.36
N SER A 76 0.97 -34.01 -8.64
CA SER A 76 -0.04 -35.08 -8.70
C SER A 76 -0.10 -35.82 -10.04
N SER A 77 0.58 -35.32 -11.08
CA SER A 77 0.56 -35.90 -12.41
C SER A 77 1.74 -36.86 -12.63
N PRO A 78 1.68 -37.74 -13.65
CA PRO A 78 2.83 -38.57 -14.03
C PRO A 78 4.10 -37.79 -14.38
N ALA A 79 3.99 -36.50 -14.72
CA ALA A 79 5.14 -35.63 -14.99
C ALA A 79 5.93 -35.25 -13.72
N GLY A 80 5.35 -35.44 -12.53
CA GLY A 80 6.01 -35.20 -11.24
C GLY A 80 6.66 -36.44 -10.61
N LYS A 81 6.61 -37.60 -11.28
CA LYS A 81 7.36 -38.81 -10.88
C LYS A 81 8.80 -38.77 -11.37
#